data_AF-A0A2G6CN98-F1
#
_entry.id   AF-A0A2G6CN98-F1
#
_cell.length_a   1.000
_cell.length_b   1.000
_cell.length_c   1.000
_cell.angle_alpha   90.00
_cell.angle_beta   90.00
_cell.angle_gamma   90.00
#
_symmetry.space_group_name_H-M   'P 1'
#
loop_
_entity.id
_entity.type
_entity.pdbx_description
1 polymer ?
#
loop_
_entity_poly.entity_id
_entity_poly.type
_entity_poly.pdbx_seq_one_letter_code
_entity_poly.pdbx_strand_id
1 'polypeptide(L)'
;MSIGLADDRRGLGLTAQHLRRVDTPWGVYQTRDESFAVTLTTPNPSSPHAIRPTVARIELSALTENYRALRQALSRPHRDGAARQEVAIIAVVKADAYGHGAVPVARALEGLGIWGFGVATVEEGAELRGAGVRAPILIMGAAFGNDHAEVLAHDLTPVVGDPGDVDRFATAAKAADRLRFSIHVKVDTGMNRLGVVEARFDEFIRRCARHPFIRVDGLETHFSCAEDPDPAPTEAQLQAFIRCLDHARAVGADPQLIHACNTAAALRFSQAHFDAVRLGIGLYGALPSAHVPDPGLTPALSLRTRINALREVPAGTPVSYGATYHTRRASIIATLPVGYADGYARRLGATDADADAGRPRAQVLIRGRRAPVVGRVCMDLCMVDVTDTPDVAVGDEVALLGGASRGAGQGPREGQSEAPVRAEELAVWGETIAYEVLTSISKRVPRVYPGVQASELAIVAAGGAQ
;
A
#
# COMPACT_ATOMS: atom_id res chain seq x y z
N MET A 1 46.48 -4.51 36.61
CA MET A 1 47.42 -5.58 36.22
C MET A 1 47.30 -5.81 34.72
N SER A 2 48.44 -6.10 34.10
CA SER A 2 48.73 -6.04 32.67
C SER A 2 48.50 -7.38 31.96
N ILE A 3 48.14 -7.28 30.67
CA ILE A 3 48.43 -8.17 29.51
C ILE A 3 47.84 -9.59 29.43
N GLY A 4 47.30 -9.87 28.23
CA GLY A 4 47.22 -11.21 27.64
C GLY A 4 46.44 -11.27 26.32
N LEU A 5 47.01 -10.74 25.23
CA LEU A 5 46.56 -10.95 23.83
C LEU A 5 47.43 -12.03 23.17
N ALA A 6 46.78 -12.97 22.46
CA ALA A 6 47.28 -13.79 21.35
C ALA A 6 46.08 -14.57 20.74
N ASP A 7 45.91 -14.83 19.45
CA ASP A 7 46.48 -14.28 18.22
C ASP A 7 45.57 -14.72 17.05
N ASP A 8 45.49 -13.83 16.05
CA ASP A 8 45.23 -13.98 14.62
C ASP A 8 44.33 -15.10 14.03
N ARG A 9 43.21 -14.70 13.37
CA ARG A 9 42.85 -15.14 11.99
C ARG A 9 41.97 -14.11 11.28
N ARG A 10 42.57 -13.41 10.30
CA ARG A 10 41.97 -12.89 9.04
C ARG A 10 40.50 -12.43 9.10
N GLY A 11 40.30 -11.19 9.55
CA GLY A 11 39.14 -10.38 9.20
C GLY A 11 39.62 -8.96 8.91
N LEU A 12 39.08 -8.30 7.88
CA LEU A 12 39.27 -6.86 7.63
C LEU A 12 38.61 -6.08 8.78
N GLY A 13 39.27 -6.08 9.95
CA GLY A 13 38.87 -5.35 11.13
C GLY A 13 39.37 -3.92 11.03
N LEU A 14 38.53 -3.02 10.55
CA LEU A 14 38.77 -1.58 10.67
C LEU A 14 38.80 -1.24 12.17
N THR A 15 39.99 -1.12 12.75
CA THR A 15 40.16 -0.63 14.12
C THR A 15 40.07 0.89 14.17
N ALA A 16 39.69 1.46 15.32
CA ALA A 16 39.51 2.90 15.53
C ALA A 16 40.71 3.79 15.15
N GLN A 17 41.90 3.21 14.93
CA GLN A 17 43.11 3.90 14.48
C GLN A 17 43.06 4.34 13.00
N HIS A 18 42.15 3.78 12.19
CA HIS A 18 42.05 4.05 10.75
C HIS A 18 41.07 5.18 10.38
N LEU A 19 40.35 5.73 11.35
CA LEU A 19 39.29 6.71 11.14
C LEU A 19 39.67 8.06 11.76
N ARG A 20 39.52 9.15 11.00
CA ARG A 20 39.55 10.52 11.54
C ARG A 20 38.11 11.00 11.71
N ARG A 21 37.77 11.48 12.91
CA ARG A 21 36.51 12.19 13.17
C ARG A 21 36.58 13.57 12.52
N VAL A 22 35.57 13.90 11.71
CA VAL A 22 35.33 15.23 11.17
C VAL A 22 34.24 15.87 12.01
N ASP A 23 34.50 17.04 12.58
CA ASP A 23 33.54 17.77 13.40
C ASP A 23 32.44 18.36 12.52
N THR A 24 31.44 17.54 12.24
CA THR A 24 30.14 17.95 11.74
C THR A 24 29.07 17.61 12.79
N PRO A 25 27.87 18.24 12.75
CA PRO A 25 26.77 17.96 13.68
C PRO A 25 26.30 16.49 13.68
N TRP A 26 26.80 15.66 12.77
CA TRP A 26 26.35 14.29 12.50
C TRP A 26 27.44 13.22 12.65
N GLY A 27 28.65 13.60 13.12
CA GLY A 27 29.73 12.65 13.39
C GLY A 27 30.17 11.86 12.16
N VAL A 28 30.87 12.52 11.23
CA VAL A 28 31.43 11.89 10.02
C VAL A 28 32.80 11.28 10.35
N TYR A 29 33.02 10.02 9.96
CA TYR A 29 34.33 9.36 10.03
C TYR A 29 34.90 9.19 8.62
N GLN A 30 36.14 9.65 8.42
CA GLN A 30 36.87 9.51 7.16
C GLN A 30 38.01 8.50 7.33
N THR A 31 38.16 7.59 6.37
CA THR A 31 39.32 6.68 6.29
C THR A 31 40.57 7.49 5.98
N ARG A 32 41.72 7.14 6.58
CA ARG A 32 43.00 7.81 6.31
C ARG A 32 43.67 7.39 4.99
N ASP A 33 43.08 6.43 4.27
CA ASP A 33 43.59 5.92 3.01
C ASP A 33 42.82 6.59 1.85
N GLU A 34 43.53 7.38 1.04
CA GLU A 34 42.98 8.19 -0.07
C GLU A 34 42.42 7.33 -1.23
N SER A 35 42.59 6.01 -1.18
CA SER A 35 42.17 5.12 -2.27
C SER A 35 40.68 4.72 -2.24
N PHE A 36 39.98 4.79 -1.10
CA PHE A 36 38.52 4.66 -1.02
C PHE A 36 37.96 5.35 0.25
N ALA A 37 37.38 6.54 0.11
CA ALA A 37 36.64 7.17 1.20
C ALA A 37 35.30 6.44 1.43
N VAL A 38 35.14 5.81 2.60
CA VAL A 38 33.84 5.31 3.06
C VAL A 38 33.47 6.08 4.32
N THR A 39 32.46 6.95 4.20
CA THR A 39 31.87 7.63 5.35
C THR A 39 30.80 6.73 5.96
N LEU A 40 30.92 6.44 7.25
CA LEU A 40 29.89 5.75 8.04
C LEU A 40 29.31 6.74 9.06
N THR A 41 27.99 6.86 9.13
CA THR A 41 27.28 7.68 10.14
C THR A 41 26.66 6.81 11.23
N THR A 42 26.79 7.25 12.48
CA THR A 42 26.09 6.69 13.64
C THR A 42 24.76 7.42 13.90
N PRO A 43 23.77 6.78 14.56
CA PRO A 43 22.43 7.34 14.72
C PRO A 43 22.39 8.65 15.54
N ASN A 44 21.44 9.51 15.16
CA ASN A 44 21.06 10.74 15.86
C ASN A 44 20.41 10.40 17.22
N PRO A 45 20.88 10.96 18.36
CA PRO A 45 20.35 10.67 19.70
C PRO A 45 18.91 11.17 19.96
N SER A 46 18.25 11.88 19.04
CA SER A 46 16.90 12.42 19.25
C SER A 46 15.73 11.55 18.73
N SER A 47 15.96 10.29 18.33
CA SER A 47 14.89 9.36 17.92
C SER A 47 15.15 7.96 18.48
N PRO A 48 14.37 7.45 19.46
CA PRO A 48 14.68 6.19 20.11
C PRO A 48 14.45 4.93 19.26
N HIS A 49 13.88 4.99 18.05
CA HIS A 49 13.49 3.77 17.32
C HIS A 49 13.66 3.87 15.79
N ALA A 50 14.90 3.69 15.31
CA ALA A 50 15.30 2.92 14.12
C ALA A 50 16.76 3.25 13.75
N ILE A 51 17.67 2.29 13.89
CA ILE A 51 19.09 2.44 13.51
C ILE A 51 19.23 2.61 11.98
N ARG A 52 18.33 1.96 11.22
CA ARG A 52 18.26 2.08 9.76
C ARG A 52 17.41 3.30 9.37
N PRO A 53 17.86 4.17 8.44
CA PRO A 53 17.18 5.43 8.14
C PRO A 53 15.98 5.29 7.18
N THR A 54 15.74 4.10 6.62
CA THR A 54 14.65 3.86 5.67
C THR A 54 13.32 3.71 6.40
N VAL A 55 12.34 4.56 6.09
CA VAL A 55 11.03 4.62 6.74
C VAL A 55 9.91 4.88 5.74
N ALA A 56 8.71 4.39 6.02
CA ALA A 56 7.49 4.76 5.33
C ALA A 56 6.73 5.76 6.21
N ARG A 57 6.52 6.99 5.74
CA ARG A 57 5.80 8.04 6.45
C ARG A 57 4.38 8.15 5.89
N ILE A 58 3.38 8.03 6.76
CA ILE A 58 1.96 7.99 6.41
C ILE A 58 1.24 9.21 7.00
N GLU A 59 0.74 10.07 6.13
CA GLU A 59 -0.04 11.25 6.48
C GLU A 59 -1.52 10.85 6.61
N LEU A 60 -1.98 10.60 7.84
CA LEU A 60 -3.38 10.21 8.08
C LEU A 60 -4.37 11.31 7.67
N SER A 61 -3.97 12.58 7.73
CA SER A 61 -4.80 13.69 7.24
C SER A 61 -5.11 13.57 5.75
N ALA A 62 -4.14 13.15 4.93
CA ALA A 62 -4.32 12.94 3.50
C ALA A 62 -5.36 11.84 3.23
N LEU A 63 -5.40 10.76 4.04
CA LEU A 63 -6.46 9.75 3.93
C LEU A 63 -7.85 10.35 4.20
N THR A 64 -7.98 11.20 5.23
CA THR A 64 -9.26 11.86 5.53
C THR A 64 -9.66 12.87 4.44
N GLU A 65 -8.69 13.56 3.83
CA GLU A 65 -8.90 14.49 2.72
C GLU A 65 -9.34 13.74 1.46
N ASN A 66 -8.67 12.64 1.13
CA ASN A 66 -9.04 11.77 0.02
C ASN A 66 -10.44 11.18 0.19
N TYR A 67 -10.79 10.73 1.40
CA TYR A 67 -12.15 10.30 1.71
C TYR A 67 -13.17 11.40 1.41
N ARG A 68 -12.92 12.64 1.84
CA ARG A 68 -13.82 13.78 1.57
C ARG A 68 -13.91 14.10 0.07
N ALA A 69 -12.78 14.08 -0.65
CA ALA A 69 -12.75 14.33 -2.09
C ALA A 69 -13.55 13.25 -2.86
N LEU A 70 -13.40 11.99 -2.47
CA LEU A 70 -14.16 10.88 -3.06
C LEU A 70 -15.65 10.97 -2.72
N ARG A 71 -16.01 11.26 -1.46
CA ARG A 71 -17.40 11.51 -1.03
C ARG A 71 -18.02 12.63 -1.87
N GLN A 72 -17.31 13.74 -2.05
CA GLN A 72 -17.76 14.86 -2.89
C GLN A 72 -17.93 14.46 -4.36
N ALA A 73 -17.03 13.65 -4.91
CA ALA A 73 -17.13 13.15 -6.28
C ALA A 73 -18.38 12.26 -6.48
N LEU A 74 -18.72 11.45 -5.47
CA LEU A 74 -19.91 10.60 -5.47
C LEU A 74 -21.22 11.39 -5.34
N SER A 75 -21.21 12.54 -4.66
CA SER A 75 -22.39 13.39 -4.47
C SER A 75 -22.76 14.26 -5.68
N ARG A 76 -21.98 14.23 -6.77
CA ARG A 76 -22.27 15.05 -7.95
C ARG A 76 -23.54 14.55 -8.66
N PRO A 77 -24.47 15.44 -9.04
CA PRO A 77 -25.67 15.04 -9.78
C PRO A 77 -25.29 14.31 -11.06
N HIS A 78 -26.02 13.24 -11.36
CA HIS A 78 -25.93 12.59 -12.65
C HIS A 78 -26.44 13.51 -13.77
N ARG A 79 -26.04 13.20 -15.00
CA ARG A 79 -26.57 13.86 -16.21
C ARG A 79 -28.10 13.72 -16.36
N ASP A 80 -28.73 12.77 -15.66
CA ASP A 80 -30.17 12.49 -15.70
C ASP A 80 -30.98 13.24 -14.61
N GLY A 81 -30.34 13.98 -13.70
CA GLY A 81 -31.01 14.90 -12.77
C GLY A 81 -31.79 14.24 -11.62
N ALA A 82 -31.69 12.92 -11.41
CA ALA A 82 -32.39 12.25 -10.32
C ALA A 82 -31.72 12.51 -8.96
N ALA A 83 -32.53 12.86 -7.95
CA ALA A 83 -32.08 12.91 -6.56
C ALA A 83 -31.76 11.49 -6.07
N ARG A 84 -30.51 11.23 -5.68
CA ARG A 84 -30.09 9.94 -5.12
C ARG A 84 -29.96 10.02 -3.61
N GLN A 85 -30.31 8.93 -2.95
CA GLN A 85 -29.90 8.65 -1.57
C GLN A 85 -28.38 8.70 -1.46
N GLU A 86 -27.88 9.12 -0.30
CA GLU A 86 -26.44 9.15 -0.06
C GLU A 86 -25.83 7.75 -0.18
N VAL A 87 -24.83 7.61 -1.03
CA VAL A 87 -24.13 6.35 -1.28
C VAL A 87 -23.19 6.04 -0.11
N ALA A 88 -23.32 4.86 0.47
CA ALA A 88 -22.43 4.41 1.54
C ALA A 88 -21.02 4.10 1.02
N ILE A 89 -20.01 4.24 1.89
CA ILE A 89 -18.62 3.95 1.55
C ILE A 89 -18.13 2.79 2.41
N ILE A 90 -17.66 1.73 1.74
CA ILE A 90 -16.89 0.65 2.35
C ILE A 90 -15.41 0.96 2.12
N ALA A 91 -14.68 1.26 3.20
CA ALA A 91 -13.26 1.60 3.13
C ALA A 91 -12.41 0.32 3.06
N VAL A 92 -11.76 0.08 1.94
CA VAL A 92 -10.99 -1.15 1.72
C VAL A 92 -9.60 -1.00 2.33
N VAL A 93 -9.35 -1.78 3.39
CA VAL A 93 -8.12 -1.74 4.21
C VAL A 93 -7.39 -3.08 4.26
N LYS A 94 -7.71 -4.00 3.35
CA LYS A 94 -6.96 -5.26 3.17
C LYS A 94 -5.47 -5.01 2.87
N ALA A 95 -4.66 -6.05 3.05
CA ALA A 95 -3.21 -6.04 2.89
C ALA A 95 -2.57 -4.90 3.71
N ASP A 96 -2.90 -4.85 5.00
CA ASP A 96 -2.41 -3.84 5.94
C ASP A 96 -2.70 -2.39 5.49
N ALA A 97 -3.95 -2.13 5.10
CA ALA A 97 -4.36 -0.88 4.45
C ALA A 97 -3.43 -0.50 3.28
N TYR A 98 -3.24 -1.44 2.35
CA TYR A 98 -2.38 -1.26 1.18
C TYR A 98 -0.94 -0.86 1.60
N GLY A 99 -0.43 -1.48 2.68
CA GLY A 99 0.88 -1.21 3.26
C GLY A 99 0.99 0.04 4.15
N HIS A 100 -0.11 0.75 4.43
CA HIS A 100 -0.14 1.97 5.24
C HIS A 100 -0.31 1.72 6.74
N GLY A 101 -0.65 0.49 7.14
CA GLY A 101 -0.98 0.11 8.52
C GLY A 101 -2.49 0.08 8.75
N ALA A 102 -3.08 -1.12 8.85
CA ALA A 102 -4.52 -1.30 8.94
C ALA A 102 -5.16 -0.56 10.13
N VAL A 103 -4.61 -0.73 11.33
CA VAL A 103 -5.19 -0.16 12.56
C VAL A 103 -5.16 1.38 12.58
N PRO A 104 -4.04 2.07 12.33
CA PRO A 104 -4.02 3.53 12.29
C PRO A 104 -4.94 4.11 11.21
N VAL A 105 -5.00 3.48 10.05
CA VAL A 105 -5.90 3.89 8.94
C VAL A 105 -7.36 3.70 9.34
N ALA A 106 -7.72 2.54 9.90
CA ALA A 106 -9.10 2.28 10.32
C ALA A 106 -9.57 3.31 11.36
N ARG A 107 -8.74 3.62 12.36
CA ARG A 107 -9.06 4.66 13.37
C ARG A 107 -9.26 6.04 12.75
N ALA A 108 -8.46 6.42 11.76
CA ALA A 108 -8.59 7.70 11.08
C ALA A 108 -9.87 7.81 10.22
N LEU A 109 -10.39 6.68 9.72
CA LEU A 109 -11.53 6.64 8.80
C LEU A 109 -12.87 6.34 9.49
N GLU A 110 -12.89 5.60 10.60
CA GLU A 110 -14.12 5.10 11.25
C GLU A 110 -15.10 6.25 11.61
N GLY A 111 -14.58 7.38 12.09
CA GLY A 111 -15.38 8.54 12.47
C GLY A 111 -15.90 9.39 11.30
N LEU A 112 -15.59 9.06 10.05
CA LEU A 112 -15.92 9.89 8.89
C LEU A 112 -17.26 9.56 8.22
N GLY A 113 -18.04 8.62 8.78
CA GLY A 113 -19.33 8.20 8.22
C GLY A 113 -19.20 7.16 7.11
N ILE A 114 -18.19 6.30 7.18
CA ILE A 114 -18.14 5.06 6.38
C ILE A 114 -19.24 4.10 6.86
N TRP A 115 -19.69 3.19 5.99
CA TRP A 115 -20.51 2.06 6.42
C TRP A 115 -19.66 1.05 7.21
N GLY A 116 -18.44 0.80 6.75
CA GLY A 116 -17.55 -0.19 7.34
C GLY A 116 -16.27 -0.38 6.54
N PHE A 117 -15.51 -1.41 6.91
CA PHE A 117 -14.23 -1.74 6.32
C PHE A 117 -14.31 -3.00 5.45
N GLY A 118 -13.53 -3.05 4.38
CA GLY A 118 -13.32 -4.25 3.56
C GLY A 118 -11.93 -4.81 3.77
N VAL A 119 -11.83 -6.05 4.23
CA VAL A 119 -10.56 -6.80 4.42
C VAL A 119 -10.54 -8.06 3.54
N ALA A 120 -9.37 -8.68 3.36
CA ALA A 120 -9.23 -9.90 2.58
C ALA A 120 -9.48 -11.16 3.42
N THR A 121 -9.00 -11.18 4.67
CA THR A 121 -8.97 -12.39 5.50
C THR A 121 -9.60 -12.16 6.87
N VAL A 122 -9.91 -13.27 7.56
CA VAL A 122 -10.43 -13.25 8.93
C VAL A 122 -9.41 -12.64 9.89
N GLU A 123 -8.12 -12.92 9.72
CA GLU A 123 -7.05 -12.39 10.57
C GLU A 123 -6.96 -10.86 10.49
N GLU A 124 -7.10 -10.29 9.29
CA GLU A 124 -7.16 -8.83 9.13
C GLU A 124 -8.39 -8.23 9.84
N GLY A 125 -9.54 -8.92 9.76
CA GLY A 125 -10.74 -8.51 10.47
C GLY A 125 -10.59 -8.60 12.00
N ALA A 126 -9.99 -9.69 12.48
CA ALA A 126 -9.70 -9.94 13.88
C ALA A 126 -8.72 -8.91 14.45
N GLU A 127 -7.69 -8.53 13.69
CA GLU A 127 -6.75 -7.45 14.06
C GLU A 127 -7.48 -6.13 14.30
N LEU A 128 -8.37 -5.73 13.38
CA LEU A 128 -9.16 -4.51 13.51
C LEU A 128 -10.11 -4.58 14.72
N ARG A 129 -10.77 -5.71 14.94
CA ARG A 129 -11.63 -5.94 16.12
C ARG A 129 -10.83 -5.83 17.41
N GLY A 130 -9.67 -6.49 17.50
CA GLY A 130 -8.76 -6.40 18.63
C GLY A 130 -8.27 -4.98 18.90
N ALA A 131 -8.19 -4.14 17.87
CA ALA A 131 -7.83 -2.73 18.00
C ALA A 131 -8.99 -1.79 18.37
N GLY A 132 -10.20 -2.34 18.57
CA GLY A 132 -11.40 -1.62 19.00
C GLY A 132 -12.29 -1.07 17.89
N VAL A 133 -12.09 -1.49 16.63
CA VAL A 133 -12.95 -1.08 15.50
C VAL A 133 -14.35 -1.69 15.68
N ARG A 134 -15.36 -0.83 15.68
CA ARG A 134 -16.78 -1.18 15.90
C ARG A 134 -17.61 -1.15 14.61
N ALA A 135 -17.16 -0.43 13.59
CA ALA A 135 -17.83 -0.43 12.30
C ALA A 135 -17.89 -1.87 11.71
N PRO A 136 -18.91 -2.19 10.89
CA PRO A 136 -18.96 -3.42 10.10
C PRO A 136 -17.64 -3.73 9.39
N ILE A 137 -17.24 -5.01 9.36
CA ILE A 137 -16.05 -5.48 8.65
C ILE A 137 -16.47 -6.58 7.69
N LEU A 138 -16.35 -6.30 6.39
CA LEU A 138 -16.66 -7.21 5.30
C LEU A 138 -15.42 -8.02 4.90
N ILE A 139 -15.49 -9.34 4.97
CA ILE A 139 -14.46 -10.26 4.47
C ILE A 139 -14.71 -10.50 2.99
N MET A 140 -13.88 -9.87 2.15
CA MET A 140 -14.03 -9.89 0.70
C MET A 140 -13.42 -11.13 0.02
N GLY A 141 -12.55 -11.85 0.74
CA GLY A 141 -12.02 -13.15 0.34
C GLY A 141 -13.02 -14.28 0.62
N ALA A 142 -12.74 -15.45 0.06
CA ALA A 142 -13.48 -16.66 0.42
C ALA A 142 -13.03 -17.16 1.80
N ALA A 143 -13.96 -17.82 2.49
CA ALA A 143 -13.67 -18.59 3.69
C ALA A 143 -12.63 -19.68 3.37
N PHE A 144 -11.66 -19.89 4.26
CA PHE A 144 -10.63 -20.91 4.10
C PHE A 144 -10.67 -21.95 5.22
N GLY A 145 -10.72 -23.22 4.83
CA GLY A 145 -10.80 -24.33 5.79
C GLY A 145 -12.12 -24.30 6.57
N ASN A 146 -12.03 -24.10 7.88
CA ASN A 146 -13.16 -24.08 8.82
C ASN A 146 -13.24 -22.75 9.61
N ASP A 147 -12.81 -21.65 9.00
CA ASP A 147 -12.80 -20.32 9.62
C ASP A 147 -14.21 -19.71 9.83
N HIS A 148 -15.29 -20.40 9.45
CA HIS A 148 -16.68 -19.92 9.65
C HIS A 148 -16.98 -19.56 11.10
N ALA A 149 -16.48 -20.34 12.07
CA ALA A 149 -16.66 -20.03 13.49
C ALA A 149 -15.93 -18.75 13.91
N GLU A 150 -14.74 -18.51 13.38
CA GLU A 150 -13.93 -17.32 13.66
C GLU A 150 -14.58 -16.05 13.09
N VAL A 151 -15.16 -16.14 11.89
CA VAL A 151 -15.97 -15.05 11.31
C VAL A 151 -17.07 -14.62 12.29
N LEU A 152 -17.78 -15.57 12.90
CA LEU A 152 -18.82 -15.28 13.88
C LEU A 152 -18.28 -14.77 15.21
N ALA A 153 -17.19 -15.37 15.69
CA ALA A 153 -16.56 -14.99 16.96
C ALA A 153 -16.06 -13.54 16.95
N HIS A 154 -15.59 -13.07 15.80
CA HIS A 154 -15.12 -11.71 15.59
C HIS A 154 -16.19 -10.73 15.06
N ASP A 155 -17.45 -11.15 14.94
CA ASP A 155 -18.55 -10.34 14.41
C ASP A 155 -18.21 -9.72 13.03
N LEU A 156 -17.76 -10.59 12.12
CA LEU A 156 -17.36 -10.25 10.77
C LEU A 156 -18.48 -10.61 9.77
N THR A 157 -18.60 -9.85 8.68
CA THR A 157 -19.58 -10.07 7.62
C THR A 157 -18.91 -10.80 6.45
N PRO A 158 -19.26 -12.06 6.15
CA PRO A 158 -18.62 -12.80 5.07
C PRO A 158 -19.27 -12.52 3.73
N VAL A 159 -18.45 -12.55 2.69
CA VAL A 159 -18.88 -12.63 1.30
C VAL A 159 -18.90 -14.10 0.86
N VAL A 160 -20.04 -14.57 0.38
CA VAL A 160 -20.29 -15.98 0.06
C VAL A 160 -20.62 -16.14 -1.42
N GLY A 161 -19.96 -17.11 -2.06
CA GLY A 161 -20.27 -17.54 -3.42
C GLY A 161 -20.25 -19.05 -3.62
N ASP A 162 -19.96 -19.83 -2.58
CA ASP A 162 -19.92 -21.29 -2.61
C ASP A 162 -21.12 -21.88 -1.84
N PRO A 163 -21.87 -22.85 -2.41
CA PRO A 163 -23.00 -23.47 -1.73
C PRO A 163 -22.65 -24.17 -0.42
N GLY A 164 -21.43 -24.71 -0.29
CA GLY A 164 -20.96 -25.37 0.93
C GLY A 164 -20.75 -24.39 2.08
N ASP A 165 -20.35 -23.15 1.79
CA ASP A 165 -20.19 -22.11 2.80
C ASP A 165 -21.51 -21.69 3.45
N VAL A 166 -22.62 -21.73 2.70
CA VAL A 166 -23.96 -21.43 3.25
C VAL A 166 -24.28 -22.38 4.41
N ASP A 167 -24.05 -23.68 4.24
CA ASP A 167 -24.32 -24.68 5.28
C ASP A 167 -23.35 -24.57 6.46
N ARG A 168 -22.07 -24.27 6.18
CA ARG A 168 -21.05 -24.12 7.23
C ARG A 168 -21.32 -22.89 8.09
N PHE A 169 -21.64 -21.75 7.49
CA PHE A 169 -22.05 -20.55 8.23
C PHE A 169 -23.35 -20.78 9.00
N ALA A 170 -24.32 -21.48 8.43
CA ALA A 170 -25.53 -21.86 9.13
C ALA A 170 -25.25 -22.73 10.36
N THR A 171 -24.36 -23.72 10.21
CA THR A 171 -23.94 -24.60 11.31
C THR A 171 -23.22 -23.82 12.39
N ALA A 172 -22.28 -22.94 12.02
CA ALA A 172 -21.58 -22.07 12.96
C ALA A 172 -22.55 -21.10 13.67
N ALA A 173 -23.49 -20.49 12.95
CA ALA A 173 -24.51 -19.60 13.50
C ALA A 173 -25.40 -20.31 14.52
N LYS A 174 -25.83 -21.54 14.20
CA LYS A 174 -26.59 -22.37 15.12
C LYS A 174 -25.78 -22.71 16.38
N ALA A 175 -24.49 -23.05 16.24
CA ALA A 175 -23.62 -23.36 17.37
C ALA A 175 -23.34 -22.13 18.26
N ALA A 176 -23.40 -20.92 17.69
CA ALA A 176 -23.23 -19.65 18.38
C ALA A 176 -24.55 -19.01 18.85
N ASP A 177 -25.66 -19.77 18.87
CA ASP A 177 -27.01 -19.31 19.26
C ASP A 177 -27.49 -18.04 18.52
N ARG A 178 -27.04 -17.84 17.27
CA ARG A 178 -27.49 -16.73 16.42
C ARG A 178 -28.76 -17.12 15.68
N LEU A 179 -29.83 -16.34 15.88
CA LEU A 179 -31.14 -16.58 15.24
C LEU A 179 -31.06 -16.52 13.71
N ARG A 180 -30.31 -15.56 13.16
CA ARG A 180 -29.98 -15.42 11.73
C ARG A 180 -28.63 -14.75 11.55
N PHE A 181 -27.82 -15.26 10.65
CA PHE A 181 -26.50 -14.72 10.32
C PHE A 181 -26.52 -14.06 8.94
N SER A 182 -26.09 -12.80 8.90
CA SER A 182 -26.08 -11.99 7.68
C SER A 182 -24.87 -12.33 6.81
N ILE A 183 -25.11 -12.57 5.53
CA ILE A 183 -24.08 -12.78 4.52
C ILE A 183 -24.25 -11.78 3.38
N HIS A 184 -23.15 -11.47 2.70
CA HIS A 184 -23.19 -10.83 1.39
C HIS A 184 -22.99 -11.88 0.32
N VAL A 185 -23.86 -11.93 -0.69
CA VAL A 185 -23.71 -12.87 -1.81
C VAL A 185 -22.87 -12.23 -2.91
N LYS A 186 -21.88 -12.95 -3.41
CA LYS A 186 -21.07 -12.51 -4.54
C LYS A 186 -21.50 -13.19 -5.82
N VAL A 187 -21.76 -12.39 -6.84
CA VAL A 187 -22.01 -12.82 -8.20
C VAL A 187 -20.75 -12.63 -9.02
N ASP A 188 -20.34 -13.66 -9.75
CA ASP A 188 -19.31 -13.51 -10.76
C ASP A 188 -19.95 -13.11 -12.09
N THR A 189 -19.77 -11.83 -12.46
CA THR A 189 -20.29 -11.29 -13.71
C THR A 189 -19.22 -11.21 -14.82
N GLY A 190 -18.01 -11.71 -14.58
CA GLY A 190 -16.92 -11.69 -15.58
C GLY A 190 -15.51 -11.54 -15.02
N MET A 191 -15.35 -11.41 -13.69
CA MET A 191 -14.01 -11.39 -13.06
C MET A 191 -13.39 -12.79 -13.02
N ASN A 192 -14.22 -13.85 -13.00
CA ASN A 192 -13.81 -15.25 -12.97
C ASN A 192 -12.83 -15.57 -11.82
N ARG A 193 -13.12 -15.03 -10.63
CA ARG A 193 -12.24 -15.15 -9.45
C ARG A 193 -12.95 -15.79 -8.27
N LEU A 194 -14.09 -15.24 -7.88
CA LEU A 194 -14.91 -15.69 -6.76
C LEU A 194 -16.36 -15.26 -7.04
N GLY A 195 -17.30 -16.00 -6.48
CA GLY A 195 -18.73 -15.72 -6.61
C GLY A 195 -19.45 -16.80 -7.41
N VAL A 196 -20.77 -16.77 -7.32
CA VAL A 196 -21.64 -17.65 -8.09
C VAL A 196 -21.71 -17.12 -9.52
N VAL A 197 -21.39 -17.96 -10.49
CA VAL A 197 -21.58 -17.63 -11.91
C VAL A 197 -23.06 -17.44 -12.23
N GLU A 198 -23.39 -16.51 -13.14
CA GLU A 198 -24.78 -16.14 -13.48
C GLU A 198 -25.68 -17.36 -13.75
N ALA A 199 -25.17 -18.37 -14.47
CA ALA A 199 -25.91 -19.59 -14.80
C ALA A 199 -26.34 -20.45 -13.59
N ARG A 200 -25.67 -20.30 -12.44
CA ARG A 200 -25.97 -21.01 -11.18
C ARG A 200 -26.62 -20.12 -10.13
N PHE A 201 -26.78 -18.82 -10.43
CA PHE A 201 -27.23 -17.84 -9.46
C PHE A 201 -28.65 -18.12 -8.94
N ASP A 202 -29.59 -18.47 -9.82
CA ASP A 202 -30.98 -18.79 -9.43
C ASP A 202 -31.06 -19.89 -8.36
N GLU A 203 -30.37 -21.01 -8.60
CA GLU A 203 -30.32 -22.14 -7.68
C GLU A 203 -29.74 -21.72 -6.33
N PHE A 204 -28.61 -21.01 -6.36
CA PHE A 204 -27.91 -20.56 -5.17
C PHE A 204 -28.73 -19.57 -4.34
N ILE A 205 -29.31 -18.55 -4.97
CA ILE A 205 -30.01 -17.48 -4.24
C ILE A 205 -31.33 -17.99 -3.65
N ARG A 206 -32.05 -18.90 -4.33
CA ARG A 206 -33.24 -19.56 -3.75
C ARG A 206 -32.89 -20.38 -2.52
N ARG A 207 -31.74 -21.08 -2.55
CA ARG A 207 -31.24 -21.82 -1.40
C ARG A 207 -30.98 -20.89 -0.23
N CYS A 208 -30.28 -19.77 -0.45
CA CYS A 208 -30.01 -18.78 0.58
C CYS A 208 -31.30 -18.17 1.15
N ALA A 209 -32.23 -17.75 0.29
CA ALA A 209 -33.50 -17.12 0.69
C ALA A 209 -34.39 -18.03 1.55
N ARG A 210 -34.31 -19.36 1.35
CA ARG A 210 -35.09 -20.35 2.10
C ARG A 210 -34.37 -20.86 3.35
N HIS A 211 -33.11 -20.52 3.54
CA HIS A 211 -32.30 -21.10 4.61
C HIS A 211 -32.64 -20.43 5.96
N PRO A 212 -33.05 -21.18 7.00
CA PRO A 212 -33.62 -20.60 8.23
C PRO A 212 -32.64 -19.74 9.05
N PHE A 213 -31.34 -20.08 9.00
CA PHE A 213 -30.28 -19.40 9.76
C PHE A 213 -29.49 -18.36 8.96
N ILE A 214 -29.80 -18.17 7.68
CA ILE A 214 -29.04 -17.26 6.80
C ILE A 214 -29.95 -16.12 6.37
N ARG A 215 -29.38 -14.91 6.37
CA ARG A 215 -30.00 -13.72 5.80
C ARG A 215 -29.08 -13.17 4.72
N VAL A 216 -29.60 -13.01 3.52
CA VAL A 216 -28.89 -12.31 2.44
C VAL A 216 -29.06 -10.81 2.69
N ASP A 217 -28.05 -10.19 3.29
CA ASP A 217 -28.11 -8.76 3.64
C ASP A 217 -27.45 -7.88 2.58
N GLY A 218 -26.49 -8.42 1.84
CA GLY A 218 -25.85 -7.74 0.72
C GLY A 218 -25.74 -8.58 -0.54
N LEU A 219 -25.59 -7.90 -1.67
CA LEU A 219 -25.30 -8.51 -2.96
C LEU A 219 -24.21 -7.71 -3.66
N GLU A 220 -23.18 -8.39 -4.15
CA GLU A 220 -22.06 -7.73 -4.81
C GLU A 220 -21.54 -8.43 -6.07
N THR A 221 -20.84 -7.66 -6.90
CA THR A 221 -19.95 -8.15 -7.95
C THR A 221 -18.64 -7.35 -7.91
N HIS A 222 -17.68 -7.69 -8.77
CA HIS A 222 -16.46 -6.93 -8.99
C HIS A 222 -16.19 -6.74 -10.49
N PHE A 223 -15.97 -5.49 -10.90
CA PHE A 223 -15.63 -5.17 -12.28
C PHE A 223 -14.16 -5.48 -12.58
N SER A 224 -13.88 -6.12 -13.71
CA SER A 224 -12.54 -6.49 -14.17
C SER A 224 -11.86 -5.37 -14.96
N CYS A 225 -12.63 -4.62 -15.74
CA CYS A 225 -12.11 -3.63 -16.71
C CYS A 225 -12.53 -2.19 -16.40
N ALA A 226 -12.93 -1.89 -15.15
CA ALA A 226 -13.37 -0.55 -14.76
C ALA A 226 -12.24 0.51 -14.82
N GLU A 227 -11.00 0.08 -15.02
CA GLU A 227 -9.80 0.90 -15.16
C GLU A 227 -9.44 1.16 -16.63
N ASP A 228 -10.04 0.42 -17.57
CA ASP A 228 -9.71 0.45 -19.00
C ASP A 228 -10.46 1.56 -19.74
N PRO A 229 -9.89 2.12 -20.82
CA PRO A 229 -10.57 3.14 -21.62
C PRO A 229 -11.93 2.70 -22.17
N ASP A 230 -12.02 1.45 -22.64
CA ASP A 230 -13.24 0.88 -23.20
C ASP A 230 -14.25 0.55 -22.08
N PRO A 231 -15.43 1.19 -22.06
CA PRO A 231 -16.44 0.92 -21.05
C PRO A 231 -17.21 -0.39 -21.27
N ALA A 232 -17.20 -0.95 -22.49
CA ALA A 232 -18.12 -2.01 -22.89
C ALA A 232 -18.06 -3.28 -22.00
N PRO A 233 -16.87 -3.80 -21.60
CA PRO A 233 -16.82 -4.96 -20.71
C PRO A 233 -17.43 -4.66 -19.33
N THR A 234 -17.16 -3.47 -18.78
CA THR A 234 -17.70 -3.06 -17.47
C THR A 234 -19.22 -2.88 -17.53
N GLU A 235 -19.74 -2.31 -18.60
CA GLU A 235 -21.18 -2.16 -18.81
C GLU A 235 -21.88 -3.52 -18.98
N ALA A 236 -21.27 -4.47 -19.69
CA ALA A 236 -21.79 -5.84 -19.80
C ALA A 236 -21.87 -6.54 -18.44
N GLN A 237 -20.81 -6.42 -17.62
CA GLN A 237 -20.80 -6.94 -16.24
C GLN A 237 -21.89 -6.28 -15.37
N LEU A 238 -22.14 -4.98 -15.55
CA LEU A 238 -23.18 -4.25 -14.83
C LEU A 238 -24.57 -4.77 -15.20
N GLN A 239 -24.85 -5.00 -16.49
CA GLN A 239 -26.14 -5.55 -16.91
C GLN A 239 -26.37 -6.96 -16.38
N ALA A 240 -25.33 -7.80 -16.35
CA ALA A 240 -25.40 -9.12 -15.72
C ALA A 240 -25.70 -9.04 -14.22
N PHE A 241 -25.07 -8.09 -13.52
CA PHE A 241 -25.32 -7.87 -12.11
C PHE A 241 -26.76 -7.42 -11.83
N ILE A 242 -27.30 -6.50 -12.64
CA ILE A 242 -28.68 -6.02 -12.52
C ILE A 242 -29.68 -7.18 -12.69
N ARG A 243 -29.49 -8.06 -13.69
CA ARG A 243 -30.35 -9.25 -13.85
C ARG A 243 -30.33 -10.16 -12.62
N CYS A 244 -29.16 -10.37 -12.03
CA CYS A 244 -29.04 -11.16 -10.80
C CYS A 244 -29.73 -10.47 -9.61
N LEU A 245 -29.61 -9.15 -9.48
CA LEU A 245 -30.29 -8.37 -8.43
C LEU A 245 -31.81 -8.47 -8.55
N ASP A 246 -32.37 -8.27 -9.75
CA ASP A 246 -33.80 -8.37 -10.00
C ASP A 246 -34.33 -9.76 -9.63
N HIS A 247 -33.55 -10.79 -9.99
CA HIS A 247 -33.88 -12.16 -9.66
C HIS A 247 -33.81 -12.46 -8.15
N ALA A 248 -32.80 -11.95 -7.45
CA ALA A 248 -32.69 -12.09 -6.00
C ALA A 248 -33.90 -11.49 -5.26
N ARG A 249 -34.37 -10.32 -5.72
CA ARG A 249 -35.59 -9.68 -5.21
C ARG A 249 -36.84 -10.51 -5.52
N ALA A 250 -36.97 -11.02 -6.75
CA ALA A 250 -38.11 -11.82 -7.17
C ALA A 250 -38.30 -13.11 -6.35
N VAL A 251 -37.21 -13.71 -5.86
CA VAL A 251 -37.28 -14.92 -5.02
C VAL A 251 -37.37 -14.63 -3.51
N GLY A 252 -37.45 -13.35 -3.13
CA GLY A 252 -37.62 -12.92 -1.74
C GLY A 252 -36.34 -12.86 -0.90
N ALA A 253 -35.15 -12.84 -1.52
CA ALA A 253 -33.90 -12.66 -0.78
C ALA A 253 -33.70 -11.21 -0.27
N ASP A 254 -34.24 -10.24 -1.01
CA ASP A 254 -34.28 -8.78 -0.73
C ASP A 254 -33.02 -8.18 -0.04
N PRO A 255 -31.83 -8.27 -0.67
CA PRO A 255 -30.60 -7.67 -0.14
C PRO A 255 -30.72 -6.16 0.03
N GLN A 256 -30.22 -5.65 1.17
CA GLN A 256 -30.31 -4.24 1.58
C GLN A 256 -29.06 -3.43 1.22
N LEU A 257 -27.90 -4.08 1.09
CA LEU A 257 -26.66 -3.42 0.69
C LEU A 257 -26.16 -3.95 -0.67
N ILE A 258 -26.47 -3.22 -1.73
CA ILE A 258 -26.01 -3.55 -3.08
C ILE A 258 -24.74 -2.76 -3.38
N HIS A 259 -23.67 -3.46 -3.78
CA HIS A 259 -22.40 -2.80 -4.11
C HIS A 259 -21.64 -3.47 -5.25
N ALA A 260 -21.29 -2.71 -6.28
CA ALA A 260 -20.50 -3.20 -7.42
C ALA A 260 -19.16 -2.47 -7.57
N CYS A 261 -19.12 -1.16 -7.30
CA CYS A 261 -17.97 -0.34 -7.65
C CYS A 261 -16.73 -0.58 -6.77
N ASN A 262 -15.58 -0.73 -7.43
CA ASN A 262 -14.27 -0.35 -6.89
C ASN A 262 -14.03 1.16 -7.09
N THR A 263 -12.87 1.69 -6.70
CA THR A 263 -12.53 3.12 -6.89
C THR A 263 -12.70 3.60 -8.34
N ALA A 264 -12.23 2.82 -9.32
CA ALA A 264 -12.33 3.19 -10.72
C ALA A 264 -13.79 3.28 -11.19
N ALA A 265 -14.60 2.28 -10.85
CA ALA A 265 -16.01 2.27 -11.19
C ALA A 265 -16.80 3.37 -10.48
N ALA A 266 -16.45 3.67 -9.22
CA ALA A 266 -17.06 4.76 -8.46
C ALA A 266 -16.86 6.13 -9.13
N LEU A 267 -15.71 6.36 -9.79
CA LEU A 267 -15.38 7.62 -10.45
C LEU A 267 -15.85 7.70 -11.91
N ARG A 268 -16.16 6.57 -12.55
CA ARG A 268 -16.49 6.50 -13.99
C ARG A 268 -17.92 6.08 -14.31
N PHE A 269 -18.49 5.17 -13.53
CA PHE A 269 -19.76 4.51 -13.83
C PHE A 269 -20.75 4.79 -12.71
N SER A 270 -21.25 6.01 -12.67
CA SER A 270 -22.11 6.46 -11.58
C SER A 270 -23.43 5.67 -11.52
N GLN A 271 -23.88 5.08 -12.63
CA GLN A 271 -25.04 4.18 -12.67
C GLN A 271 -24.86 2.89 -11.85
N ALA A 272 -23.61 2.54 -11.50
CA ALA A 272 -23.25 1.34 -10.76
C ALA A 272 -23.03 1.59 -9.24
N HIS A 273 -23.34 2.80 -8.74
CA HIS A 273 -23.13 3.13 -7.32
C HIS A 273 -24.01 2.34 -6.36
N PHE A 274 -25.26 2.05 -6.75
CA PHE A 274 -26.27 1.38 -5.92
C PHE A 274 -26.32 1.96 -4.49
N ASP A 275 -26.25 1.12 -3.45
CA ASP A 275 -26.32 1.54 -2.05
C ASP A 275 -24.93 1.84 -1.48
N ALA A 276 -23.89 1.16 -1.95
CA ALA A 276 -22.52 1.37 -1.47
C ALA A 276 -21.44 1.19 -2.55
N VAL A 277 -20.33 1.89 -2.36
CA VAL A 277 -19.09 1.73 -3.15
C VAL A 277 -17.93 1.27 -2.27
N ARG A 278 -17.01 0.48 -2.86
CA ARG A 278 -15.82 -0.03 -2.19
C ARG A 278 -14.60 0.77 -2.62
N LEU A 279 -14.15 1.71 -1.78
CA LEU A 279 -13.03 2.59 -2.10
C LEU A 279 -11.74 1.98 -1.55
N GLY A 280 -10.80 1.66 -2.44
CA GLY A 280 -9.47 1.14 -2.11
C GLY A 280 -8.40 2.17 -2.44
N ILE A 281 -7.69 1.98 -3.56
CA ILE A 281 -6.50 2.77 -3.95
C ILE A 281 -6.70 4.28 -3.85
N GLY A 282 -7.91 4.77 -4.17
CA GLY A 282 -8.23 6.19 -4.11
C GLY A 282 -8.16 6.78 -2.71
N LEU A 283 -8.47 6.01 -1.65
CA LEU A 283 -8.32 6.47 -0.27
C LEU A 283 -6.86 6.81 0.04
N TYR A 284 -5.93 6.07 -0.56
CA TYR A 284 -4.48 6.19 -0.34
C TYR A 284 -3.82 7.24 -1.23
N GLY A 285 -4.59 7.92 -2.08
CA GLY A 285 -4.12 9.03 -2.88
C GLY A 285 -3.46 8.64 -4.20
N ALA A 286 -3.70 7.41 -4.67
CA ALA A 286 -3.22 6.93 -5.97
C ALA A 286 -4.40 6.63 -6.90
N LEU A 287 -4.19 6.84 -8.19
CA LEU A 287 -5.20 6.56 -9.21
C LEU A 287 -5.16 5.09 -9.64
N PRO A 288 -6.33 4.47 -9.92
CA PRO A 288 -6.37 3.11 -10.45
C PRO A 288 -5.65 2.99 -11.81
N SER A 289 -5.90 3.95 -12.71
CA SER A 289 -5.21 4.07 -13.99
C SER A 289 -5.18 5.53 -14.45
N ALA A 290 -4.37 5.85 -15.47
CA ALA A 290 -4.28 7.20 -16.04
C ALA A 290 -5.59 7.69 -16.68
N HIS A 291 -6.53 6.79 -16.98
CA HIS A 291 -7.81 7.13 -17.61
C HIS A 291 -8.94 7.41 -16.60
N VAL A 292 -8.73 7.09 -15.31
CA VAL A 292 -9.69 7.38 -14.26
C VAL A 292 -9.57 8.86 -13.86
N PRO A 293 -10.68 9.63 -13.80
CA PRO A 293 -10.65 11.03 -13.39
C PRO A 293 -10.08 11.21 -11.99
N ASP A 294 -9.18 12.17 -11.81
CA ASP A 294 -8.63 12.53 -10.50
C ASP A 294 -9.53 13.58 -9.80
N PRO A 295 -10.19 13.26 -8.68
CA PRO A 295 -10.95 14.23 -7.90
C PRO A 295 -10.08 15.17 -7.05
N GLY A 296 -8.75 15.15 -7.21
CA GLY A 296 -7.81 15.95 -6.42
C GLY A 296 -7.20 15.15 -5.27
N LEU A 297 -6.86 13.88 -5.52
CA LEU A 297 -6.32 12.98 -4.52
C LEU A 297 -4.87 13.33 -4.12
N THR A 298 -4.58 13.20 -2.84
CA THR A 298 -3.27 13.48 -2.23
C THR A 298 -2.62 12.18 -1.75
N PRO A 299 -1.44 11.78 -2.26
CA PRO A 299 -0.74 10.58 -1.79
C PRO A 299 -0.50 10.59 -0.28
N ALA A 300 -0.95 9.53 0.41
CA ALA A 300 -0.85 9.43 1.86
C ALA A 300 0.51 8.89 2.33
N LEU A 301 1.25 8.15 1.49
CA LEU A 301 2.51 7.50 1.85
C LEU A 301 3.69 8.13 1.12
N SER A 302 4.78 8.36 1.87
CA SER A 302 6.11 8.63 1.31
C SER A 302 7.12 7.62 1.83
N LEU A 303 7.95 7.07 0.93
CA LEU A 303 9.05 6.16 1.28
C LEU A 303 10.35 6.96 1.26
N ARG A 304 11.01 7.04 2.40
CA ARG A 304 12.19 7.89 2.59
C ARG A 304 13.37 7.09 3.12
N THR A 305 14.56 7.55 2.80
CA THR A 305 15.81 7.04 3.35
C THR A 305 16.84 8.17 3.44
N ARG A 306 18.09 7.84 3.75
CA ARG A 306 19.20 8.78 3.75
C ARG A 306 20.37 8.23 2.96
N ILE A 307 21.20 9.11 2.40
CA ILE A 307 22.45 8.71 1.76
C ILE A 307 23.36 8.07 2.82
N ASN A 308 23.74 6.81 2.61
CA ASN A 308 24.63 6.06 3.50
C ASN A 308 26.10 6.32 3.17
N ALA A 309 26.44 6.40 1.89
CA ALA A 309 27.80 6.66 1.43
C ALA A 309 27.79 7.39 0.09
N LEU A 310 28.85 8.16 -0.17
CA LEU A 310 29.14 8.79 -1.46
C LEU A 310 30.50 8.27 -1.95
N ARG A 311 30.61 7.99 -3.24
CA ARG A 311 31.87 7.57 -3.89
C ARG A 311 32.08 8.35 -5.18
N GLU A 312 33.21 9.02 -5.28
CA GLU A 312 33.68 9.57 -6.55
C GLU A 312 34.34 8.46 -7.37
N VAL A 313 33.96 8.34 -8.63
CA VAL A 313 34.44 7.29 -9.52
C VAL A 313 34.75 7.84 -10.91
N PRO A 314 35.81 7.36 -11.59
CA PRO A 314 36.12 7.78 -12.96
C PRO A 314 35.08 7.25 -13.95
N ALA A 315 35.15 7.74 -15.20
CA ALA A 315 34.39 7.16 -16.31
C ALA A 315 34.76 5.69 -16.54
N GLY A 316 33.79 4.88 -16.98
CA GLY A 316 33.95 3.44 -17.23
C GLY A 316 33.85 2.56 -15.98
N THR A 317 33.49 3.13 -14.82
CA THR A 317 33.39 2.35 -13.57
C THR A 317 32.10 1.53 -13.55
N PRO A 318 32.16 0.20 -13.38
CA PRO A 318 30.96 -0.64 -13.25
C PRO A 318 30.25 -0.41 -11.90
N VAL A 319 28.91 -0.42 -11.91
CA VAL A 319 28.09 -0.25 -10.70
C VAL A 319 27.16 -1.44 -10.49
N SER A 320 27.16 -1.99 -9.27
CA SER A 320 26.31 -3.10 -8.83
C SER A 320 26.57 -4.44 -9.51
N TYR A 321 25.71 -5.42 -9.21
CA TYR A 321 25.81 -6.80 -9.70
C TYR A 321 25.75 -6.90 -11.22
N GLY A 322 26.67 -7.68 -11.78
CA GLY A 322 26.74 -7.99 -13.21
C GLY A 322 27.17 -6.82 -14.09
N ALA A 323 27.62 -5.71 -13.50
CA ALA A 323 28.14 -4.56 -14.23
C ALA A 323 27.18 -4.05 -15.33
N THR A 324 25.87 -4.10 -15.08
CA THR A 324 24.85 -3.68 -16.07
C THR A 324 24.82 -2.18 -16.30
N TYR A 325 25.53 -1.41 -15.48
CA TYR A 325 25.75 0.01 -15.65
C TYR A 325 27.24 0.33 -15.52
N HIS A 326 27.73 1.18 -16.42
CA HIS A 326 29.06 1.78 -16.36
C HIS A 326 28.94 3.31 -16.42
N THR A 327 29.68 4.02 -15.58
CA THR A 327 29.70 5.48 -15.61
C THR A 327 30.22 5.99 -16.95
N ARG A 328 29.63 7.08 -17.46
CA ARG A 328 30.02 7.68 -18.76
C ARG A 328 30.97 8.88 -18.61
N ARG A 329 31.14 9.36 -17.38
CA ARG A 329 31.98 10.48 -16.98
C ARG A 329 32.50 10.23 -15.56
N ALA A 330 33.36 11.12 -15.07
CA ALA A 330 33.60 11.20 -13.64
C ALA A 330 32.25 11.46 -12.94
N SER A 331 31.90 10.60 -12.00
CA SER A 331 30.57 10.56 -11.38
C SER A 331 30.67 10.45 -9.86
N ILE A 332 29.64 10.94 -9.17
CA ILE A 332 29.44 10.74 -7.73
C ILE A 332 28.29 9.75 -7.55
N ILE A 333 28.57 8.60 -6.97
CA ILE A 333 27.57 7.54 -6.73
C ILE A 333 27.20 7.50 -5.25
N ALA A 334 25.92 7.73 -4.97
CA ALA A 334 25.34 7.57 -3.65
C ALA A 334 24.88 6.12 -3.44
N THR A 335 25.13 5.56 -2.24
CA THR A 335 24.54 4.30 -1.79
C THR A 335 23.41 4.58 -0.82
N LEU A 336 22.23 4.01 -1.08
CA LEU A 336 21.05 4.13 -0.24
C LEU A 336 20.77 2.81 0.48
N PRO A 337 20.42 2.82 1.78
CA PRO A 337 20.13 1.62 2.55
C PRO A 337 18.69 1.14 2.34
N VAL A 338 18.31 0.88 1.08
CA VAL A 338 17.02 0.30 0.69
C VAL A 338 17.21 -0.66 -0.49
N GLY A 339 16.52 -1.80 -0.47
CA GLY A 339 16.57 -2.76 -1.57
C GLY A 339 15.28 -3.56 -1.72
N TYR A 340 15.33 -4.65 -2.51
CA TYR A 340 14.12 -5.41 -2.82
C TYR A 340 13.52 -6.14 -1.62
N ALA A 341 14.28 -6.44 -0.56
CA ALA A 341 13.73 -7.00 0.68
C ALA A 341 12.97 -5.95 1.53
N ASP A 342 13.07 -4.67 1.18
CA ASP A 342 12.24 -3.58 1.72
C ASP A 342 10.99 -3.30 0.89
N GLY A 343 10.86 -3.94 -0.27
CA GLY A 343 9.82 -3.64 -1.25
C GLY A 343 10.24 -2.66 -2.35
N TYR A 344 11.49 -2.19 -2.38
CA TYR A 344 11.99 -1.40 -3.51
C TYR A 344 12.40 -2.33 -4.65
N ALA A 345 11.46 -2.58 -5.56
CA ALA A 345 11.51 -3.69 -6.51
C ALA A 345 12.82 -3.74 -7.32
N ARG A 346 13.32 -4.95 -7.55
CA ARG A 346 14.57 -5.18 -8.30
C ARG A 346 14.51 -4.59 -9.72
N ARG A 347 13.32 -4.58 -10.34
CA ARG A 347 13.05 -4.02 -11.67
C ARG A 347 13.21 -2.50 -11.77
N LEU A 348 13.26 -1.78 -10.63
CA LEU A 348 13.51 -0.33 -10.63
C LEU A 348 14.97 0.00 -10.97
N GLY A 349 15.89 -0.95 -10.77
CA GLY A 349 17.27 -0.84 -11.25
C GLY A 349 17.44 -1.34 -12.69
N ALA A 350 18.68 -1.33 -13.16
CA ALA A 350 19.01 -1.84 -14.49
C ALA A 350 18.69 -3.34 -14.64
N THR A 351 18.09 -3.73 -15.77
CA THR A 351 17.87 -5.12 -16.18
C THR A 351 18.82 -5.51 -17.32
N ASP A 352 18.84 -6.80 -17.69
CA ASP A 352 19.67 -7.28 -18.80
C ASP A 352 19.25 -6.67 -20.14
N ALA A 353 17.95 -6.40 -20.31
CA ALA A 353 17.43 -5.69 -21.47
C ALA A 353 17.85 -4.21 -21.53
N ASP A 354 18.22 -3.60 -20.39
CA ASP A 354 18.62 -2.19 -20.32
C ASP A 354 20.13 -1.98 -20.44
N ALA A 355 20.92 -3.05 -20.34
CA ALA A 355 22.38 -2.98 -20.42
C ALA A 355 22.84 -2.32 -21.73
N ASP A 356 22.13 -2.57 -22.83
CA ASP A 356 22.40 -1.98 -24.15
C ASP A 356 21.85 -0.56 -24.30
N ALA A 357 20.73 -0.24 -23.66
CA ALA A 357 20.11 1.08 -23.73
C ALA A 357 20.82 2.12 -22.85
N GLY A 358 21.49 1.67 -21.78
CA GLY A 358 22.26 2.49 -20.85
C GLY A 358 21.46 3.64 -20.23
N ARG A 359 20.14 3.48 -20.09
CA ARG A 359 19.24 4.47 -19.48
C ARG A 359 18.71 3.92 -18.15
N PRO A 360 18.84 4.69 -17.05
CA PRO A 360 18.26 4.32 -15.76
C PRO A 360 16.72 4.36 -15.85
N ARG A 361 16.06 3.36 -15.25
CA ARG A 361 14.60 3.25 -15.23
C ARG A 361 14.00 4.19 -14.19
N ALA A 362 14.36 3.97 -12.93
CA ALA A 362 13.82 4.73 -11.82
C ALA A 362 14.68 5.94 -11.44
N GLN A 363 14.03 6.91 -10.82
CA GLN A 363 14.67 8.09 -10.23
C GLN A 363 14.17 8.29 -8.80
N VAL A 364 14.99 8.93 -7.98
CA VAL A 364 14.68 9.32 -6.61
C VAL A 364 14.86 10.82 -6.46
N LEU A 365 14.23 11.44 -5.47
CA LEU A 365 14.35 12.88 -5.23
C LEU A 365 15.33 13.16 -4.07
N ILE A 366 16.37 13.95 -4.32
CA ILE A 366 17.41 14.36 -3.37
C ILE A 366 17.59 15.86 -3.47
N ARG A 367 17.41 16.60 -2.37
CA ARG A 367 17.49 18.08 -2.34
C ARG A 367 16.63 18.76 -3.42
N GLY A 368 15.48 18.17 -3.74
CA GLY A 368 14.57 18.68 -4.76
C GLY A 368 14.99 18.39 -6.21
N ARG A 369 16.05 17.61 -6.45
CA ARG A 369 16.47 17.16 -7.79
C ARG A 369 16.30 15.66 -7.93
N ARG A 370 15.88 15.21 -9.11
CA ARG A 370 15.77 13.80 -9.46
C ARG A 370 17.16 13.27 -9.81
N ALA A 371 17.50 12.15 -9.20
CA ALA A 371 18.73 11.44 -9.41
C ALA A 371 18.42 9.99 -9.83
N PRO A 372 19.04 9.48 -10.91
CA PRO A 372 18.72 8.16 -11.42
C PRO A 372 19.28 7.02 -10.56
N VAL A 373 18.49 5.96 -10.41
CA VAL A 373 18.95 4.68 -9.86
C VAL A 373 19.84 4.00 -10.90
N VAL A 374 21.07 3.66 -10.52
CA VAL A 374 22.09 3.10 -11.42
C VAL A 374 22.57 1.72 -10.96
N GLY A 375 22.79 0.85 -11.94
CA GLY A 375 23.04 -0.57 -11.70
C GLY A 375 21.80 -1.30 -11.17
N ARG A 376 21.98 -2.55 -10.76
CA ARG A 376 20.90 -3.37 -10.19
C ARG A 376 20.59 -2.96 -8.75
N VAL A 377 19.31 -2.98 -8.38
CA VAL A 377 18.90 -2.89 -6.97
C VAL A 377 19.27 -4.20 -6.25
N CYS A 378 19.95 -4.09 -5.11
CA CYS A 378 20.36 -5.22 -4.28
C CYS A 378 19.29 -5.57 -3.25
N MET A 379 19.55 -6.56 -2.40
CA MET A 379 18.61 -6.99 -1.35
C MET A 379 18.29 -5.86 -0.37
N ASP A 380 19.33 -5.12 0.05
CA ASP A 380 19.23 -4.12 1.12
C ASP A 380 19.71 -2.74 0.72
N LEU A 381 20.37 -2.61 -0.44
CA LEU A 381 21.01 -1.40 -0.92
C LEU A 381 20.66 -1.11 -2.39
N CYS A 382 20.68 0.16 -2.78
CA CYS A 382 20.69 0.56 -4.17
C CYS A 382 21.65 1.74 -4.38
N MET A 383 22.04 1.97 -5.63
CA MET A 383 22.97 3.04 -6.00
C MET A 383 22.27 4.06 -6.88
N VAL A 384 22.66 5.32 -6.71
CA VAL A 384 22.07 6.48 -7.39
C VAL A 384 23.21 7.36 -7.89
N ASP A 385 23.15 7.79 -9.14
CA ASP A 385 24.10 8.77 -9.67
C ASP A 385 23.66 10.18 -9.26
N VAL A 386 24.42 10.81 -8.37
CA VAL A 386 24.14 12.14 -7.81
C VAL A 386 25.09 13.21 -8.35
N THR A 387 25.79 12.93 -9.45
CA THR A 387 26.79 13.84 -10.05
C THR A 387 26.24 15.25 -10.29
N ASP A 388 24.99 15.38 -10.72
CA ASP A 388 24.36 16.68 -11.02
C ASP A 388 23.58 17.26 -9.81
N THR A 389 23.74 16.69 -8.62
CA THR A 389 23.11 17.15 -7.37
C THR A 389 24.12 17.97 -6.56
N PRO A 390 24.06 19.31 -6.57
CA PRO A 390 25.04 20.14 -5.90
C PRO A 390 24.98 19.97 -4.38
N ASP A 391 26.16 20.09 -3.76
CA ASP A 391 26.37 20.07 -2.31
C ASP A 391 25.93 18.78 -1.61
N VAL A 392 25.58 17.72 -2.36
CA VAL A 392 25.07 16.45 -1.83
C VAL A 392 26.01 15.85 -0.78
N ALA A 393 25.44 15.38 0.33
CA ALA A 393 26.20 14.91 1.48
C ALA A 393 25.63 13.60 2.03
N VAL A 394 26.49 12.82 2.70
CA VAL A 394 26.04 11.67 3.49
C VAL A 394 25.07 12.14 4.58
N GLY A 395 23.98 11.40 4.76
CA GLY A 395 22.90 11.74 5.68
C GLY A 395 21.78 12.58 5.05
N ASP A 396 21.96 13.12 3.84
CA ASP A 396 20.89 13.81 3.12
C ASP A 396 19.67 12.92 2.95
N GLU A 397 18.48 13.49 3.13
CA GLU A 397 17.21 12.78 2.93
C GLU A 397 16.98 12.50 1.45
N VAL A 398 16.52 11.28 1.15
CA VAL A 398 16.14 10.83 -0.18
C VAL A 398 14.69 10.37 -0.15
N ALA A 399 13.85 10.93 -1.02
CA ALA A 399 12.50 10.43 -1.25
C ALA A 399 12.52 9.44 -2.42
N LEU A 400 12.22 8.18 -2.10
CA LEU A 400 12.04 7.09 -3.06
C LEU A 400 10.62 7.10 -3.65
N LEU A 401 9.66 7.56 -2.83
CA LEU A 401 8.26 7.81 -3.15
C LEU A 401 7.83 9.06 -2.37
N GLY A 402 7.19 10.00 -3.04
CA GLY A 402 6.80 11.30 -2.51
C GLY A 402 7.76 12.43 -2.87
N GLY A 403 7.56 13.59 -2.25
CA GLY A 403 8.34 14.81 -2.47
C GLY A 403 9.13 15.27 -1.25
N ALA A 404 9.75 16.45 -1.37
CA ALA A 404 10.49 17.09 -0.29
C ALA A 404 9.64 17.21 0.99
N SER A 405 10.25 16.96 2.16
CA SER A 405 9.57 17.18 3.45
C SER A 405 9.29 18.67 3.63
N ARG A 406 8.08 19.04 4.05
CA ARG A 406 7.77 20.41 4.49
C ARG A 406 8.35 20.76 5.87
N GLY A 407 9.07 19.85 6.51
CA GLY A 407 9.52 20.01 7.90
C GLY A 407 10.92 19.46 8.15
N ALA A 408 11.93 20.18 7.70
CA ALA A 408 13.27 20.26 8.28
C ALA A 408 13.94 21.45 7.58
N GLY A 409 14.61 22.35 8.32
CA GLY A 409 15.11 23.65 7.84
C GLY A 409 16.21 23.64 6.75
N GLN A 410 16.20 22.64 5.86
CA GLN A 410 17.04 22.49 4.68
C GLN A 410 16.20 22.01 3.48
N GLY A 411 14.92 22.40 3.42
CA GLY A 411 14.11 22.19 2.21
C GLY A 411 14.65 23.02 1.03
N PRO A 412 14.46 22.57 -0.22
CA PRO A 412 14.77 23.39 -1.38
C PRO A 412 14.03 24.73 -1.26
N ARG A 413 14.69 25.83 -1.67
CA ARG A 413 14.04 27.15 -1.76
C ARG A 413 12.74 27.00 -2.57
N GLU A 414 11.65 27.60 -2.09
CA GLU A 414 10.34 27.55 -2.76
C GLU A 414 10.51 27.84 -4.26
N GLY A 415 9.97 26.94 -5.10
CA GLY A 415 10.03 27.06 -6.56
C GLY A 415 11.16 26.31 -7.29
N GLN A 416 12.04 25.57 -6.61
CA GLN A 416 13.15 24.83 -7.25
C GLN A 416 13.11 23.30 -7.10
N SER A 417 12.08 22.74 -6.47
CA SER A 417 11.93 21.27 -6.36
C SER A 417 11.24 20.72 -7.60
N GLU A 418 11.85 19.71 -8.22
CA GLU A 418 11.20 18.89 -9.23
C GLU A 418 10.00 18.13 -8.63
N ALA A 419 9.15 17.63 -9.54
CA ALA A 419 7.91 16.92 -9.17
C ALA A 419 8.21 15.71 -8.27
N PRO A 420 7.36 15.44 -7.26
CA PRO A 420 7.50 14.28 -6.39
C PRO A 420 7.48 12.98 -7.19
N VAL A 421 8.20 11.95 -6.73
CA VAL A 421 8.11 10.61 -7.33
C VAL A 421 6.78 10.00 -6.92
N ARG A 422 5.92 9.66 -7.87
CA ARG A 422 4.61 9.06 -7.60
C ARG A 422 4.63 7.54 -7.59
N ALA A 423 3.66 6.91 -6.93
CA ALA A 423 3.52 5.45 -6.92
C ALA A 423 3.23 4.92 -8.33
N GLU A 424 2.49 5.70 -9.12
CA GLU A 424 2.20 5.43 -10.53
C GLU A 424 3.49 5.47 -11.39
N GLU A 425 4.45 6.36 -11.10
CA GLU A 425 5.75 6.37 -11.79
C GLU A 425 6.58 5.13 -11.45
N LEU A 426 6.68 4.77 -10.17
CA LEU A 426 7.36 3.54 -9.73
C LEU A 426 6.73 2.30 -10.37
N ALA A 427 5.41 2.29 -10.51
CA ALA A 427 4.68 1.20 -11.14
C ALA A 427 5.04 1.06 -12.63
N VAL A 428 5.08 2.18 -13.37
CA VAL A 428 5.52 2.18 -14.78
C VAL A 428 6.97 1.70 -14.90
N TRP A 429 7.89 2.22 -14.09
CA TRP A 429 9.30 1.80 -14.13
C TRP A 429 9.51 0.34 -13.72
N GLY A 430 8.70 -0.14 -12.77
CA GLY A 430 8.72 -1.50 -12.26
C GLY A 430 7.89 -2.50 -13.08
N GLU A 431 7.23 -2.06 -14.15
CA GLU A 431 6.33 -2.86 -15.00
C GLU A 431 5.18 -3.51 -14.20
N THR A 432 4.54 -2.71 -13.36
CA THR A 432 3.44 -3.13 -12.49
C THR A 432 2.41 -2.00 -12.30
N ILE A 433 1.61 -2.06 -11.23
CA ILE A 433 0.56 -1.13 -10.85
C ILE A 433 0.87 -0.50 -9.47
N ALA A 434 0.32 0.69 -9.22
CA ALA A 434 0.54 1.42 -7.96
C ALA A 434 0.13 0.63 -6.72
N TYR A 435 -0.88 -0.24 -6.85
CA TYR A 435 -1.30 -1.19 -5.81
C TYR A 435 -0.12 -2.04 -5.33
N GLU A 436 0.60 -2.70 -6.25
CA GLU A 436 1.71 -3.58 -5.91
C GLU A 436 2.87 -2.80 -5.30
N VAL A 437 3.17 -1.61 -5.81
CA VAL A 437 4.22 -0.73 -5.26
C VAL A 437 3.97 -0.45 -3.78
N LEU A 438 2.74 -0.07 -3.42
CA LEU A 438 2.39 0.29 -2.04
C LEU A 438 2.35 -0.94 -1.12
N THR A 439 1.74 -2.05 -1.57
CA THR A 439 1.65 -3.28 -0.78
C THR A 439 2.98 -4.00 -0.61
N SER A 440 3.94 -3.79 -1.53
CA SER A 440 5.24 -4.47 -1.49
C SER A 440 6.18 -3.91 -0.43
N ILE A 441 5.92 -2.71 0.11
CA ILE A 441 6.76 -2.12 1.16
C ILE A 441 6.74 -3.05 2.37
N SER A 442 7.84 -3.73 2.65
CA SER A 442 7.85 -4.85 3.60
C SER A 442 7.72 -4.37 5.04
N LYS A 443 7.28 -5.24 5.95
CA LYS A 443 7.17 -4.94 7.39
C LYS A 443 8.51 -4.57 8.05
N ARG A 444 9.65 -4.83 7.39
CA ARG A 444 10.98 -4.38 7.82
C ARG A 444 11.14 -2.85 7.75
N VAL A 445 10.38 -2.19 6.88
CA VAL A 445 10.34 -0.72 6.81
C VAL A 445 9.36 -0.21 7.86
N PRO A 446 9.81 0.51 8.90
CA PRO A 446 8.93 1.04 9.92
C PRO A 446 7.97 2.08 9.32
N ARG A 447 6.71 2.02 9.77
CA ARG A 447 5.69 3.01 9.46
C ARG A 447 5.71 4.11 10.51
N VAL A 448 5.76 5.36 10.08
CA VAL A 448 5.73 6.55 10.94
C VAL A 448 4.50 7.36 10.61
N TYR A 449 3.72 7.70 11.64
CA TYR A 449 2.49 8.50 11.54
C TYR A 449 2.74 9.87 12.20
N PRO A 450 3.05 10.92 11.42
CA PRO A 450 3.36 12.23 11.96
C PRO A 450 2.17 12.81 12.73
N GLY A 451 2.46 13.48 13.85
CA GLY A 451 1.43 14.12 14.67
C GLY A 451 0.60 13.16 15.53
N VAL A 452 0.85 11.86 15.47
CA VAL A 452 0.22 10.84 16.33
C VAL A 452 1.19 10.49 17.46
N GLN A 453 0.73 10.54 18.72
CA GLN A 453 1.58 10.17 19.85
C GLN A 453 1.78 8.64 19.89
N ALA A 454 2.97 8.17 20.28
CA ALA A 454 3.25 6.73 20.34
C ALA A 454 2.26 5.97 21.25
N SER A 455 1.76 6.60 22.32
CA SER A 455 0.71 6.06 23.21
C SER A 455 -0.62 5.79 22.50
N GLU A 456 -0.94 6.55 21.44
CA GLU A 456 -2.16 6.39 20.64
C GLU A 456 -2.04 5.20 19.67
N LEU A 457 -0.81 4.79 19.34
CA LEU A 457 -0.50 3.62 18.49
C LEU A 457 -0.25 2.34 19.31
N ALA A 458 0.23 2.46 20.55
CA ALA A 458 0.78 1.36 21.37
C ALA A 458 -0.23 0.33 21.92
N ILE A 459 -1.54 0.49 21.68
CA ILE A 459 -2.55 -0.47 22.18
C ILE A 459 -2.40 -1.87 21.52
N VAL A 460 -1.60 -2.02 20.47
CA VAL A 460 -1.52 -3.26 19.67
C VAL A 460 -0.45 -4.26 20.16
N ALA A 461 0.56 -3.85 20.94
CA ALA A 461 1.66 -4.75 21.30
C ALA A 461 1.41 -5.63 22.56
N ALA A 462 0.39 -5.32 23.37
CA ALA A 462 0.18 -5.95 24.68
C ALA A 462 -0.91 -7.04 24.72
N GLY A 463 -1.55 -7.36 23.59
CA GLY A 463 -2.64 -8.35 23.53
C GLY A 463 -2.20 -9.82 23.39
N GLY A 464 -0.90 -10.08 23.34
CA GLY A 464 -0.33 -11.42 23.05
C GLY A 464 0.50 -11.99 24.20
N ALA A 465 0.01 -11.91 25.43
CA ALA A 465 0.48 -12.72 26.56
C ALA A 465 -0.58 -12.68 27.67
N GLN A 466 -1.49 -13.64 27.66
CA GLN A 466 -2.14 -14.13 28.88
C GLN A 466 -1.68 -15.57 29.11
#